data_AF-A0A126RLT4-F1
#
_entry.id   AF-A0A126RLT4-F1
#
_cell.length_a   1.000
_cell.length_b   1.000
_cell.length_c   1.000
_cell.angle_alpha   90.00
_cell.angle_beta   90.00
_cell.angle_gamma   90.00
#
_symmetry.space_group_name_H-M   'P 1'
#
loop_
_entity.id
_entity.type
_entity.pdbx_description
1 polymer ?
#
loop_
_entity_poly.entity_id
_entity_poly.type
_entity_poly.pdbx_seq_one_letter_code
_entity_poly.pdbx_strand_id
1 'polypeptide(L)'
;MLPGRFEEMIPGYGHNSWVWLGREMASREDITRASLWLAVLAGGPLLGAKLFDLLVLAGAWSANPPASLGMMPYGKAWPVDTGIFFIPFSAAMLIAGFGALVAGWRTPWRYRWLLCLPSIGILLLLILTVVEFWPMNAALFYHGIHSPKDTITDGQSIAMAQRWVTTGFG
;
A
#
# COMPACT_ATOMS: atom_id res chain seq x y z
N MET A 1 53.56 12.53 -12.82
CA MET A 1 53.01 13.21 -14.01
C MET A 1 51.58 13.61 -13.70
N LEU A 2 51.36 14.89 -13.42
CA LEU A 2 50.05 15.48 -13.12
C LEU A 2 49.37 15.90 -14.44
N PRO A 3 48.06 15.70 -14.64
CA PRO A 3 47.37 16.33 -15.76
C PRO A 3 47.08 17.79 -15.39
N GLY A 4 47.47 18.70 -16.28
CA GLY A 4 47.36 20.15 -16.10
C GLY A 4 45.91 20.63 -16.04
N ARG A 5 45.64 21.49 -15.05
CA ARG A 5 44.44 22.30 -14.92
C ARG A 5 44.65 23.56 -15.78
N PHE A 6 43.87 23.72 -16.85
CA PHE A 6 43.81 24.98 -17.58
C PHE A 6 42.79 25.88 -16.89
N GLU A 7 43.28 26.95 -16.25
CA GLU A 7 42.47 28.07 -15.76
C GLU A 7 42.48 29.14 -16.85
N GLU A 8 41.45 29.17 -17.69
CA GLU A 8 41.21 30.31 -18.59
C GLU A 8 40.22 31.27 -17.92
N MET A 9 40.73 32.44 -17.54
CA MET A 9 39.92 33.56 -17.05
C MET A 9 39.42 34.34 -18.26
N ILE A 10 38.12 34.22 -18.58
CA ILE A 10 37.45 35.12 -19.54
C ILE A 10 37.01 36.38 -18.77
N PRO A 11 37.64 37.55 -18.96
CA PRO A 11 37.22 38.77 -18.29
C PRO A 11 36.09 39.41 -19.10
N GLY A 12 34.88 39.50 -18.54
CA GLY A 12 33.86 40.38 -19.13
C GLY A 12 32.39 40.00 -19.06
N TYR A 13 31.95 39.05 -18.23
CA TYR A 13 30.51 38.84 -18.00
C TYR A 13 30.19 38.81 -16.52
N GLY A 14 29.41 39.82 -16.10
CA GLY A 14 28.98 40.02 -14.74
C GLY A 14 27.89 39.04 -14.28
N HIS A 15 27.64 39.11 -12.97
CA HIS A 15 26.45 38.64 -12.27
C HIS A 15 26.17 37.12 -12.28
N ASN A 16 26.57 36.47 -11.19
CA ASN A 16 25.81 35.43 -10.48
C ASN A 16 25.12 34.32 -11.31
N SER A 17 25.84 33.60 -12.17
CA SER A 17 25.31 32.36 -12.75
C SER A 17 26.33 31.23 -12.77
N TRP A 18 26.70 30.78 -11.58
CA TRP A 18 27.20 29.41 -11.41
C TRP A 18 26.00 28.47 -11.25
N VAL A 19 25.27 28.22 -12.34
CA VAL A 19 24.33 27.08 -12.36
C VAL A 19 25.14 25.84 -12.66
N TRP A 20 25.69 25.25 -11.60
CA TRP A 20 26.32 23.95 -11.64
C TRP A 20 25.27 22.90 -12.01
N LEU A 21 25.31 22.42 -13.26
CA LEU A 21 24.58 21.22 -13.72
C LEU A 21 25.25 19.95 -13.15
N GLY A 22 25.39 19.88 -11.83
CA GLY A 22 25.68 18.67 -11.10
C GLY A 22 24.38 18.17 -10.49
N ARG A 23 23.73 17.17 -11.10
CA ARG A 23 22.66 16.44 -10.42
C ARG A 23 23.32 15.71 -9.24
N GLU A 24 23.28 16.30 -8.05
CA GLU A 24 23.70 15.65 -6.81
C GLU A 24 22.98 14.31 -6.71
N MET A 25 23.73 13.24 -6.46
CA MET A 25 23.13 11.97 -6.07
C MET A 25 22.32 12.23 -4.80
N ALA A 26 21.04 11.88 -4.80
CA ALA A 26 20.16 12.09 -3.65
C ALA A 26 20.83 11.56 -2.37
N SER A 27 20.90 12.40 -1.34
CA SER A 27 21.48 11.97 -0.07
C SER A 27 20.58 10.90 0.57
N ARG A 28 21.13 10.15 1.53
CA ARG A 28 20.33 9.16 2.28
C ARG A 28 19.16 9.80 3.02
N GLU A 29 19.34 11.04 3.48
CA GLU A 29 18.28 11.79 4.12
C GLU A 29 17.16 12.11 3.13
N ASP A 30 17.50 12.55 1.92
CA ASP A 30 16.53 12.85 0.87
C ASP A 30 15.73 11.60 0.48
N ILE A 31 16.42 10.46 0.30
CA ILE A 31 15.78 9.18 -0.02
C ILE A 31 14.86 8.73 1.12
N THR A 32 15.30 8.87 2.37
CA THR A 32 14.47 8.53 3.54
C THR A 32 13.23 9.41 3.58
N ARG A 33 13.40 10.73 3.42
CA ARG A 33 12.30 11.70 3.43
C ARG A 33 11.30 11.46 2.29
N ALA A 34 11.78 11.24 1.07
CA ALA A 34 10.94 10.92 -0.08
C ALA A 34 10.15 9.62 0.14
N SER A 35 10.82 8.59 0.68
CA SER A 35 10.16 7.31 1.01
C SER A 35 9.08 7.48 2.08
N LEU A 36 9.32 8.28 3.12
CA LEU A 36 8.33 8.58 4.14
C LEU A 36 7.12 9.34 3.56
N TRP A 37 7.34 10.31 2.68
CA TRP A 37 6.23 10.99 1.99
C TRP A 37 5.43 10.04 1.11
N LEU A 38 6.11 9.16 0.37
CA LEU A 38 5.43 8.13 -0.42
C LEU A 38 4.60 7.20 0.48
N ALA A 39 5.11 6.84 1.67
CA ALA A 39 4.36 6.04 2.64
C ALA A 39 3.10 6.77 3.12
N VAL A 40 3.16 8.09 3.35
CA VAL A 40 1.97 8.88 3.72
C VAL A 40 0.96 8.91 2.58
N LEU A 41 1.41 9.19 1.35
CA LEU A 41 0.55 9.30 0.17
C LEU A 41 -0.09 7.97 -0.22
N ALA A 42 0.63 6.85 -0.06
CA ALA A 42 0.09 5.52 -0.35
C ALA A 42 -0.72 4.95 0.83
N GLY A 43 -0.29 5.21 2.06
CA GLY A 43 -0.90 4.70 3.27
C GLY A 43 -2.26 5.34 3.59
N GLY A 44 -2.43 6.63 3.30
CA GLY A 44 -3.69 7.36 3.52
C GLY A 44 -4.88 6.68 2.82
N PRO A 45 -4.82 6.46 1.49
CA PRO A 45 -5.85 5.73 0.75
C PRO A 45 -6.10 4.31 1.27
N LEU A 46 -5.05 3.55 1.62
CA LEU A 46 -5.22 2.19 2.17
C LEU A 46 -5.94 2.19 3.51
N LEU A 47 -5.56 3.09 4.41
CA LEU A 47 -6.22 3.24 5.70
C LEU A 47 -7.67 3.65 5.53
N GLY A 48 -7.94 4.62 4.65
CA GLY A 48 -9.31 5.06 4.34
C GLY A 48 -10.16 3.94 3.76
N ALA A 49 -9.64 3.19 2.80
CA ALA A 49 -10.33 2.05 2.22
C ALA A 49 -10.58 0.94 3.25
N LYS A 50 -9.60 0.62 4.11
CA LYS A 50 -9.79 -0.37 5.17
C LYS A 50 -10.83 0.08 6.19
N LEU A 51 -10.85 1.37 6.57
CA LEU A 51 -11.88 1.92 7.45
C LEU A 51 -13.27 1.83 6.80
N PHE A 52 -13.38 2.12 5.50
CA PHE A 52 -14.62 1.94 4.76
C PHE A 52 -15.07 0.48 4.72
N ASP A 53 -14.15 -0.46 4.45
CA ASP A 53 -14.44 -1.89 4.44
C ASP A 53 -14.98 -2.36 5.79
N LEU A 54 -14.40 -1.88 6.89
CA LEU A 54 -14.87 -2.23 8.23
C LEU A 54 -16.21 -1.57 8.56
N LEU A 55 -16.33 -0.26 8.38
CA LEU A 55 -17.50 0.49 8.85
C LEU A 55 -18.73 0.32 7.96
N VAL A 56 -18.55 0.05 6.67
CA VAL A 56 -19.63 0.02 5.68
C VAL A 56 -19.79 -1.36 5.07
N LEU A 57 -18.74 -1.91 4.46
CA LEU A 57 -18.87 -3.19 3.73
C LEU A 57 -19.14 -4.36 4.66
N ALA A 58 -18.49 -4.40 5.83
CA ALA A 58 -18.69 -5.49 6.78
C ALA A 58 -20.16 -5.67 7.14
N GLY A 59 -20.82 -4.57 7.52
CA GLY A 59 -22.24 -4.56 7.86
C GLY A 59 -23.12 -4.89 6.65
N ALA A 60 -22.80 -4.34 5.48
CA ALA A 60 -23.56 -4.61 4.26
C ALA A 60 -23.51 -6.10 3.86
N TRP A 61 -22.32 -6.71 3.92
CA TRP A 61 -22.12 -8.11 3.52
C TRP A 61 -22.69 -9.08 4.55
N SER A 62 -22.63 -8.77 5.84
CA SER A 62 -23.12 -9.65 6.91
C SER A 62 -24.61 -9.48 7.23
N ALA A 63 -25.31 -8.50 6.64
CA ALA A 63 -26.70 -8.20 6.99
C ALA A 63 -27.68 -9.36 6.74
N ASN A 64 -27.59 -10.03 5.58
CA ASN A 64 -28.43 -11.18 5.24
C ASN A 64 -27.81 -12.07 4.14
N PRO A 65 -26.67 -12.73 4.40
CA PRO A 65 -26.07 -13.68 3.44
C PRO A 65 -26.98 -14.91 3.24
N PRO A 66 -27.06 -15.48 2.03
CA PRO A 66 -26.26 -15.16 0.84
C PRO A 66 -26.81 -13.97 0.03
N ALA A 67 -28.03 -13.49 0.29
CA ALA A 67 -28.67 -12.45 -0.51
C ALA A 67 -27.87 -11.13 -0.54
N SER A 68 -27.26 -10.74 0.58
CA SER A 68 -26.37 -9.58 0.67
C SER A 68 -25.08 -9.71 -0.16
N LEU A 69 -24.65 -10.92 -0.54
CA LEU A 69 -23.43 -11.14 -1.32
C LEU A 69 -23.55 -10.66 -2.77
N GLY A 70 -24.77 -10.45 -3.28
CA GLY A 70 -24.98 -9.78 -4.56
C GLY A 70 -24.46 -8.33 -4.59
N MET A 71 -24.18 -7.75 -3.42
CA MET A 71 -23.55 -6.43 -3.26
C MET A 71 -22.03 -6.50 -3.20
N MET A 72 -21.39 -7.67 -3.35
CA MET A 72 -19.93 -7.77 -3.34
C MET A 72 -19.29 -7.36 -4.68
N PRO A 73 -18.12 -6.72 -4.66
CA PRO A 73 -17.58 -5.98 -3.51
C PRO A 73 -18.40 -4.71 -3.20
N TYR A 74 -18.96 -4.07 -4.24
CA TYR A 74 -19.83 -2.90 -4.12
C TYR A 74 -21.11 -3.00 -5.01
N GLY A 75 -21.39 -4.19 -5.55
CA GLY A 75 -22.55 -4.49 -6.39
C GLY A 75 -22.44 -3.94 -7.80
N LYS A 76 -23.42 -4.27 -8.66
CA LYS A 76 -23.41 -3.87 -10.08
C LYS A 76 -23.43 -2.35 -10.31
N ALA A 77 -23.94 -1.59 -9.35
CA ALA A 77 -23.97 -0.13 -9.43
C ALA A 77 -22.58 0.51 -9.28
N TRP A 78 -21.61 -0.21 -8.69
CA TRP A 78 -20.27 0.30 -8.38
C TRP A 78 -19.21 -0.76 -8.72
N PRO A 79 -18.92 -1.02 -10.00
CA PRO A 79 -18.00 -2.08 -10.41
C PRO A 79 -16.54 -1.67 -10.16
N VAL A 80 -16.10 -1.72 -8.90
CA VAL A 80 -14.70 -1.51 -8.52
C VAL A 80 -14.06 -2.85 -8.21
N ASP A 81 -12.99 -3.18 -8.93
CA ASP A 81 -12.11 -4.29 -8.59
C ASP A 81 -11.21 -3.89 -7.43
N THR A 82 -11.44 -4.51 -6.27
CA THR A 82 -10.67 -4.23 -5.06
C THR A 82 -9.19 -4.60 -5.22
N GLY A 83 -8.86 -5.64 -5.99
CA GLY A 83 -7.48 -6.01 -6.29
C GLY A 83 -6.76 -4.90 -7.05
N ILE A 84 -7.38 -4.34 -8.09
CA ILE A 84 -6.83 -3.20 -8.85
C ILE A 84 -6.60 -1.98 -7.96
N PHE A 85 -7.46 -1.76 -6.96
CA PHE A 85 -7.28 -0.69 -5.99
C PHE A 85 -6.16 -0.99 -4.98
N PHE A 86 -6.21 -2.11 -4.27
CA PHE A 86 -5.31 -2.38 -3.14
C PHE A 86 -3.88 -2.75 -3.56
N ILE A 87 -3.68 -3.42 -4.71
CA ILE A 87 -2.35 -3.92 -5.12
C ILE A 87 -1.35 -2.77 -5.35
N PRO A 88 -1.64 -1.73 -6.15
CA PRO A 88 -0.68 -0.65 -6.41
C PRO A 88 -0.29 0.10 -5.14
N PHE A 89 -1.26 0.41 -4.28
CA PHE A 89 -0.99 1.11 -3.01
C PHE A 89 -0.20 0.24 -2.03
N SER A 90 -0.50 -1.06 -1.94
CA SER A 90 0.25 -1.99 -1.08
C SER A 90 1.70 -2.14 -1.55
N ALA A 91 1.91 -2.24 -2.86
CA ALA A 91 3.25 -2.27 -3.44
C ALA A 91 4.01 -0.96 -3.18
N ALA A 92 3.37 0.19 -3.37
CA ALA A 92 3.95 1.50 -3.06
C ALA A 92 4.33 1.62 -1.58
N MET A 93 3.47 1.14 -0.67
CA MET A 93 3.75 1.13 0.77
C MET A 93 4.92 0.22 1.14
N LEU A 94 5.05 -0.95 0.51
CA LEU A 94 6.20 -1.83 0.74
C LEU A 94 7.50 -1.19 0.27
N ILE A 95 7.50 -0.63 -0.95
CA ILE A 95 8.66 0.08 -1.51
C ILE A 95 9.03 1.26 -0.61
N ALA A 96 8.05 2.04 -0.17
CA ALA A 96 8.24 3.18 0.70
C ALA A 96 8.77 2.79 2.09
N GLY A 97 8.18 1.78 2.72
CA GLY A 97 8.58 1.29 4.04
C GLY A 97 10.01 0.75 4.04
N PHE A 98 10.30 -0.18 3.14
CA PHE A 98 11.65 -0.76 3.03
C PHE A 98 12.67 0.26 2.50
N GLY A 99 12.27 1.16 1.60
CA GLY A 99 13.11 2.27 1.13
C GLY A 99 13.53 3.19 2.28
N ALA A 100 12.59 3.61 3.12
CA ALA A 100 12.86 4.41 4.31
C ALA A 100 13.74 3.65 5.32
N LEU A 101 13.47 2.36 5.53
CA LEU A 101 14.23 1.50 6.45
C LEU A 101 15.70 1.35 6.01
N VAL A 102 15.94 1.07 4.73
CA VAL A 102 17.29 0.87 4.18
C VAL A 102 18.07 2.18 4.16
N ALA A 103 17.48 3.27 3.66
CA ALA A 103 18.14 4.57 3.59
C ALA A 103 18.38 5.17 4.99
N GLY A 104 17.43 4.99 5.90
CA GLY A 104 17.44 5.50 7.27
C GLY A 104 18.17 4.62 8.29
N TRP A 105 18.81 3.51 7.89
CA TRP A 105 19.37 2.53 8.83
C TRP A 105 20.45 3.09 9.77
N ARG A 106 21.17 4.14 9.35
CA ARG A 106 22.19 4.81 10.19
C ARG A 106 21.61 5.69 11.30
N THR A 107 20.29 5.91 11.33
CA THR A 107 19.61 6.66 12.38
C THR A 107 19.82 6.00 13.76
N PRO A 108 19.91 6.78 14.87
CA PRO A 108 20.06 6.22 16.21
C PRO A 108 19.04 5.12 16.53
N TRP A 109 19.48 4.11 17.30
CA TRP A 109 18.69 2.90 17.60
C TRP A 109 17.26 3.18 18.06
N ARG A 110 17.07 4.21 18.90
CA ARG A 110 15.76 4.64 19.39
C ARG A 110 14.73 4.96 18.29
N TYR A 111 15.18 5.35 17.10
CA TYR A 111 14.31 5.66 15.97
C TYR A 111 14.22 4.53 14.94
N ARG A 112 15.10 3.52 15.00
CA ARG A 112 15.05 2.40 14.03
C ARG A 112 13.75 1.61 14.16
N TRP A 113 13.22 1.47 15.38
CA TRP A 113 11.93 0.85 15.61
C TRP A 113 10.78 1.56 14.88
N LEU A 114 10.85 2.90 14.74
CA LEU A 114 9.86 3.67 13.97
C LEU A 114 9.92 3.40 12.46
N LEU A 115 10.98 2.78 11.96
CA LEU A 115 11.11 2.36 10.56
C LEU A 115 10.83 0.85 10.41
N CYS A 116 11.34 0.04 11.34
CA CYS A 116 11.17 -1.42 11.32
C CYS A 116 9.71 -1.83 11.53
N LEU A 117 9.07 -1.32 12.59
CA LEU A 117 7.71 -1.72 12.96
C LEU A 117 6.70 -1.47 11.83
N PRO A 118 6.62 -0.28 11.19
CA PRO A 118 5.67 -0.11 10.10
C PRO A 118 6.03 -0.93 8.87
N SER A 119 7.32 -1.12 8.55
CA SER A 119 7.74 -1.92 7.37
C SER A 119 7.41 -3.41 7.52
N ILE A 120 7.68 -3.96 8.71
CA ILE A 120 7.31 -5.34 9.04
C ILE A 120 5.79 -5.45 9.15
N GLY A 121 5.14 -4.47 9.78
CA GLY A 121 3.69 -4.42 9.93
C GLY A 121 2.95 -4.47 8.60
N ILE A 122 3.34 -3.64 7.62
CA ILE A 122 2.69 -3.67 6.30
C ILE A 122 2.96 -4.98 5.55
N LEU A 123 4.15 -5.57 5.70
CA LEU A 123 4.45 -6.87 5.11
C LEU A 123 3.58 -7.98 5.72
N LEU A 124 3.48 -8.03 7.04
CA LEU A 124 2.64 -9.01 7.74
C LEU A 124 1.16 -8.83 7.40
N LEU A 125 0.68 -7.59 7.34
CA LEU A 125 -0.68 -7.28 6.91
C LEU A 125 -0.96 -7.73 5.48
N LEU A 126 -0.01 -7.54 4.56
CA LEU A 126 -0.17 -8.02 3.18
C LEU A 126 -0.23 -9.55 3.14
N ILE A 127 0.66 -10.24 3.86
CA ILE A 127 0.66 -11.71 3.95
C ILE A 127 -0.69 -12.19 4.50
N LEU A 128 -1.16 -11.62 5.61
CA LEU A 128 -2.46 -11.95 6.19
C LEU A 128 -3.60 -11.71 5.18
N THR A 129 -3.55 -10.60 4.45
CA THR A 129 -4.56 -10.28 3.43
C THR A 129 -4.61 -11.32 2.32
N VAL A 130 -3.44 -11.71 1.79
CA VAL A 130 -3.32 -12.70 0.72
C VAL A 130 -3.75 -14.09 1.17
N VAL A 131 -3.38 -14.49 2.40
CA VAL A 131 -3.61 -15.84 2.92
C VAL A 131 -5.05 -16.02 3.41
N GLU A 132 -5.59 -15.06 4.16
CA GLU A 132 -6.90 -15.22 4.82
C GLU A 132 -8.02 -14.59 4.01
N PHE A 133 -7.86 -13.33 3.60
CA PHE A 133 -8.96 -12.55 3.05
C PHE A 133 -9.16 -12.76 1.55
N TRP A 134 -8.08 -12.91 0.78
CA TRP A 134 -8.17 -13.02 -0.67
C TRP A 134 -8.94 -14.26 -1.16
N PRO A 135 -8.64 -15.50 -0.68
CA PRO A 135 -9.39 -16.67 -1.10
C PRO A 135 -10.86 -16.63 -0.64
N MET A 136 -11.10 -16.15 0.59
CA MET A 136 -12.45 -16.01 1.13
C MET A 136 -13.28 -14.99 0.34
N ASN A 137 -12.72 -13.82 0.04
CA ASN A 137 -13.39 -12.79 -0.77
C ASN A 137 -13.67 -13.29 -2.18
N ALA A 138 -12.74 -14.03 -2.80
CA ALA A 138 -12.94 -14.60 -4.14
C ALA A 138 -14.08 -15.64 -4.15
N ALA A 139 -14.11 -16.53 -3.15
CA ALA A 139 -15.16 -17.53 -3.01
C ALA A 139 -16.54 -16.88 -2.79
N LEU A 140 -16.62 -15.93 -1.85
CA LEU A 140 -17.85 -15.17 -1.57
C LEU A 140 -18.33 -14.36 -2.79
N PHE A 141 -17.40 -13.74 -3.52
CA PHE A 141 -17.72 -13.01 -4.75
C PHE A 141 -18.27 -13.94 -5.84
N TYR A 142 -17.59 -15.06 -6.13
CA TYR A 142 -18.04 -16.00 -7.15
C TYR A 142 -19.40 -16.61 -6.82
N HIS A 143 -19.65 -16.91 -5.54
CA HIS A 143 -20.95 -17.35 -5.06
C HIS A 143 -22.03 -16.26 -5.21
N GLY A 144 -21.76 -15.03 -4.77
CA GLY A 144 -22.71 -13.92 -4.88
C GLY A 144 -23.13 -13.57 -6.31
N ILE A 145 -22.24 -13.72 -7.29
CA ILE A 145 -22.55 -13.49 -8.71
C ILE A 145 -23.05 -14.75 -9.44
N HIS A 146 -23.22 -15.88 -8.75
CA HIS A 146 -23.60 -17.17 -9.34
C HIS A 146 -22.65 -17.57 -10.49
N SER A 147 -21.35 -17.40 -10.28
CA SER A 147 -20.31 -17.72 -11.27
C SER A 147 -20.21 -19.22 -11.52
N PRO A 148 -19.80 -19.67 -12.72
CA PRO A 148 -19.40 -21.06 -12.95
C PRO A 148 -18.21 -21.51 -12.07
N LYS A 149 -17.48 -20.55 -11.48
CA LYS A 149 -16.38 -20.80 -10.52
C LYS A 149 -16.86 -20.91 -9.07
N ASP A 150 -18.16 -20.86 -8.83
CA ASP A 150 -18.72 -21.08 -7.51
C ASP A 150 -18.42 -22.52 -7.05
N THR A 151 -17.87 -22.62 -5.83
CA THR A 151 -17.42 -23.88 -5.22
C THR A 151 -17.97 -24.04 -3.81
N ILE A 152 -18.80 -23.11 -3.34
CA ILE A 152 -19.28 -23.07 -1.96
C ILE A 152 -20.81 -23.10 -1.90
N THR A 153 -21.36 -23.61 -0.80
CA THR A 153 -22.80 -23.60 -0.53
C THR A 153 -23.23 -22.33 0.22
N ASP A 154 -24.53 -22.05 0.23
CA ASP A 154 -25.11 -20.95 1.03
C ASP A 154 -24.71 -21.03 2.51
N GLY A 155 -24.69 -22.24 3.09
CA GLY A 155 -24.27 -22.43 4.48
C GLY A 155 -22.79 -22.06 4.69
N GLN A 156 -21.93 -22.39 3.74
CA GLN A 156 -20.51 -22.02 3.78
C GLN A 156 -20.31 -20.53 3.58
N SER A 157 -21.10 -19.88 2.71
CA SER A 157 -21.00 -18.44 2.46
C SER A 157 -21.43 -17.62 3.69
N ILE A 158 -22.46 -18.05 4.41
CA ILE A 158 -22.86 -17.45 5.69
C ILE A 158 -21.72 -17.56 6.73
N ALA A 159 -21.14 -18.76 6.89
CA ALA A 159 -20.05 -18.98 7.85
C ALA A 159 -18.80 -18.15 7.51
N MET A 160 -18.47 -18.04 6.22
CA MET A 160 -17.37 -17.21 5.75
C MET A 160 -17.63 -15.72 5.97
N ALA A 161 -18.85 -15.22 5.72
CA ALA A 161 -19.20 -13.83 6.01
C ALA A 161 -19.07 -13.49 7.50
N GLN A 162 -19.50 -14.40 8.39
CA GLN A 162 -19.32 -14.25 9.85
C GLN A 162 -17.84 -14.27 10.25
N ARG A 163 -17.04 -15.18 9.65
CA ARG A 163 -15.59 -15.22 9.86
C ARG A 163 -14.91 -13.94 9.40
N TRP A 164 -15.32 -13.39 8.26
CA TRP A 164 -14.79 -12.14 7.72
C TRP A 164 -14.96 -10.98 8.71
N VAL A 165 -16.14 -10.86 9.31
CA VAL A 165 -16.43 -9.84 10.33
C VAL A 165 -15.58 -10.08 11.58
N THR A 166 -15.60 -11.29 12.14
CA THR A 166 -14.85 -11.59 13.37
C THR A 166 -13.34 -11.46 13.23
N THR A 167 -12.79 -11.80 12.06
CA THR A 167 -11.34 -11.65 11.77
C THR A 167 -10.98 -10.21 11.40
N GLY A 168 -11.94 -9.43 10.88
CA GLY A 168 -11.76 -8.02 10.55
C GLY A 168 -11.90 -7.07 11.74
N PHE A 169 -12.63 -7.47 12.79
CA PHE A 169 -12.91 -6.69 14.01
C PHE A 169 -12.30 -7.27 15.30
N GLY A 170 -11.62 -8.41 15.21
CA GLY A 170 -10.98 -9.10 16.33
C GLY A 170 -9.60 -8.57 16.68
#